data_AF-A0A812J9K5-F1
#
_entry.id   AF-A0A812J9K5-F1
#
_cell.length_a   1.000
_cell.length_b   1.000
_cell.length_c   1.000
_cell.angle_alpha   90.00
_cell.angle_beta   90.00
_cell.angle_gamma   90.00
#
_symmetry.space_group_name_H-M   'P 1'
#
loop_
_entity.id
_entity.type
_entity.pdbx_description
1 polymer ?
#
loop_
_entity_poly.entity_id
_entity_poly.type
_entity_poly.pdbx_seq_one_letter_code
_entity_poly.pdbx_strand_id
1 'polypeptide(L)'
;MAVLVQASAESLPADTTQDWLFSAAVAGVALTVWLVERQLAGTPSVFFNELRRLAPELLALTFCLLLASGLIFCGQHNGGEAIPKQDEGLWKDINAEWPILKTADTLLGLQAMLRLVLLSSAVLRGGDQKDSSAFALEPATFMLAAAVTRAVLLLLSPWDVYHLDGPLGGALNLGAELVAVPLLIWLARGMLSAGWARLASLAIASTAVLAVALSQRLALADPGSEYLDVLFSFSMLLDLAGAAWFLIRCCALGSNARSSFMAYAVFALPAQELLVAIFMLSSWGEAPFQEVTALVGSGRPFLVLQASAIAEVGLYLASAVVFTASVQFAKDDEERATPLFAQL
;
A
#
# COMPACT_ATOMS: atom_id res chain seq x y z
N MET A 1 -11.98 -19.70 -16.34
CA MET A 1 -11.64 -20.20 -17.70
C MET A 1 -10.15 -19.96 -17.90
N ALA A 2 -9.32 -20.93 -17.54
CA ALA A 2 -7.87 -20.80 -17.45
C ALA A 2 -7.22 -21.23 -18.77
N VAL A 3 -6.55 -20.30 -19.46
CA VAL A 3 -5.49 -20.64 -20.42
C VAL A 3 -4.18 -20.32 -19.71
N LEU A 4 -3.76 -21.24 -18.85
CA LEU A 4 -2.42 -21.22 -18.27
C LEU A 4 -1.44 -21.65 -19.36
N VAL A 5 -0.69 -20.68 -19.87
CA VAL A 5 0.47 -20.91 -20.73
C VAL A 5 1.53 -21.62 -19.89
N GLN A 6 1.70 -22.93 -20.14
CA GLN A 6 2.81 -23.73 -19.62
C GLN A 6 4.14 -23.22 -20.23
N ALA A 7 4.78 -22.28 -19.55
CA ALA A 7 6.21 -22.08 -19.69
C ALA A 7 6.91 -23.13 -18.82
N SER A 8 7.62 -24.09 -19.45
CA SER A 8 8.46 -25.08 -18.77
C SER A 8 9.65 -24.39 -18.11
N ALA A 9 9.47 -23.90 -16.88
CA ALA A 9 10.56 -23.43 -16.03
C ALA A 9 11.22 -24.63 -15.35
N GLU A 10 12.51 -24.83 -15.57
CA GLU A 10 13.32 -25.76 -14.77
C GLU A 10 13.22 -25.35 -13.30
N SER A 11 12.81 -26.30 -12.45
CA SER A 11 12.63 -26.10 -11.01
C SER A 11 13.98 -25.89 -10.32
N LEU A 12 14.41 -24.63 -10.24
CA LEU A 12 15.48 -24.21 -9.35
C LEU A 12 15.07 -24.52 -7.90
N PRO A 13 15.96 -25.06 -7.06
CA PRO A 13 15.65 -25.39 -5.67
C PRO A 13 15.13 -24.16 -4.92
N ALA A 14 14.14 -24.37 -4.04
CA ALA A 14 13.55 -23.34 -3.19
C ALA A 14 14.65 -22.51 -2.51
N ASP A 15 14.86 -21.31 -3.03
CA ASP A 15 16.11 -20.58 -2.85
C ASP A 15 16.04 -19.83 -1.51
N THR A 16 16.73 -20.34 -0.48
CA THR A 16 16.88 -19.71 0.85
C THR A 16 17.34 -18.24 0.83
N THR A 17 17.86 -17.79 -0.31
CA THR A 17 18.19 -16.40 -0.61
C THR A 17 16.96 -15.48 -0.62
N GLN A 18 15.77 -16.00 -0.94
CA GLN A 18 14.56 -15.20 -1.14
C GLN A 18 13.88 -14.80 0.18
N ASP A 19 13.77 -15.73 1.14
CA ASP A 19 13.30 -15.42 2.50
C ASP A 19 14.20 -14.38 3.18
N TRP A 20 15.49 -14.42 2.84
CA TRP A 20 16.48 -13.44 3.26
C TRP A 20 16.24 -12.06 2.67
N LEU A 21 15.91 -11.96 1.38
CA LEU A 21 15.62 -10.67 0.72
C LEU A 21 14.38 -9.99 1.31
N PHE A 22 13.34 -10.76 1.64
CA PHE A 22 12.15 -10.22 2.30
C PHE A 22 12.44 -9.69 3.70
N SER A 23 13.06 -10.56 4.50
CA SER A 23 13.45 -10.22 5.88
C SER A 23 14.37 -8.99 5.86
N ALA A 24 15.27 -8.90 4.88
CA ALA A 24 16.14 -7.75 4.67
C ALA A 24 15.39 -6.49 4.20
N ALA A 25 14.37 -6.59 3.35
CA ALA A 25 13.57 -5.45 2.91
C ALA A 25 12.76 -4.86 4.07
N VAL A 26 12.07 -5.72 4.82
CA VAL A 26 11.30 -5.32 6.01
C VAL A 26 12.22 -4.79 7.11
N ALA A 27 13.33 -5.47 7.39
CA ALA A 27 14.34 -4.99 8.32
C ALA A 27 14.95 -3.67 7.82
N GLY A 28 15.09 -3.49 6.51
CA GLY A 28 15.56 -2.26 5.87
C GLY A 28 14.60 -1.09 6.08
N VAL A 29 13.29 -1.30 5.93
CA VAL A 29 12.26 -0.29 6.24
C VAL A 29 12.26 0.05 7.74
N ALA A 30 12.29 -0.96 8.61
CA ALA A 30 12.35 -0.73 10.05
C ALA A 30 13.64 -0.01 10.47
N LEU A 31 14.78 -0.38 9.89
CA LEU A 31 16.09 0.24 10.14
C LEU A 31 16.15 1.67 9.61
N THR A 32 15.58 1.95 8.43
CA THR A 32 15.55 3.31 7.87
C THR A 32 14.65 4.23 8.67
N VAL A 33 13.45 3.78 9.05
CA VAL A 33 12.58 4.51 10.00
C VAL A 33 13.34 4.79 11.29
N TRP A 34 14.02 3.79 11.85
CA TRP A 34 14.82 3.93 13.05
C TRP A 34 15.98 4.92 12.89
N LEU A 35 16.73 4.86 11.78
CA LEU A 35 17.85 5.77 11.52
C LEU A 35 17.37 7.22 11.39
N VAL A 36 16.22 7.45 10.75
CA VAL A 36 15.67 8.79 10.56
C VAL A 36 15.12 9.35 11.86
N GLU A 37 14.40 8.55 12.65
CA GLU A 37 13.98 8.98 13.99
C GLU A 37 15.18 9.22 14.91
N ARG A 38 16.24 8.41 14.82
CA ARG A 38 17.49 8.63 15.56
C ARG A 38 18.16 9.94 15.14
N GLN A 39 18.19 10.26 13.86
CA GLN A 39 18.69 11.55 13.38
C GLN A 39 17.84 12.69 13.91
N LEU A 40 16.52 12.54 14.01
CA LEU A 40 15.61 13.53 14.57
C LEU A 40 15.83 13.77 16.08
N ALA A 41 16.13 12.73 16.87
CA ALA A 41 16.16 12.81 18.33
C ALA A 41 17.41 13.48 18.95
N GLY A 42 18.50 13.66 18.20
CA GLY A 42 19.67 14.47 18.58
C GLY A 42 20.53 14.00 19.78
N THR A 43 20.02 13.17 20.70
CA THR A 43 20.76 12.73 21.92
C THR A 43 20.51 11.25 22.31
N PRO A 44 21.52 10.54 22.86
CA PRO A 44 21.45 9.10 23.14
C PRO A 44 20.59 8.71 24.36
N SER A 45 20.28 9.63 25.29
CA SER A 45 19.41 9.37 26.44
C SER A 45 17.92 9.24 26.09
N VAL A 46 17.54 9.58 24.85
CA VAL A 46 16.16 9.51 24.34
C VAL A 46 15.85 8.14 23.71
N PHE A 47 16.85 7.26 23.54
CA PHE A 47 16.72 5.97 22.85
C PHE A 47 15.57 5.09 23.38
N PHE A 48 15.48 4.92 24.70
CA PHE A 48 14.42 4.09 25.30
C PHE A 48 13.04 4.72 25.16
N ASN A 49 12.95 6.04 25.17
CA ASN A 49 11.68 6.76 25.01
C ASN A 49 11.18 6.69 23.56
N GLU A 50 12.07 6.79 22.57
CA GLU A 50 11.70 6.63 21.15
C GLU A 50 11.36 5.17 20.81
N LEU A 51 12.14 4.20 21.30
CA LEU A 51 11.79 2.79 21.13
C LEU A 51 10.40 2.49 21.71
N ARG A 52 10.08 3.08 22.88
CA ARG A 52 8.75 2.95 23.49
C ARG A 52 7.65 3.63 22.68
N ARG A 53 7.97 4.71 21.95
CA ARG A 53 7.03 5.40 21.05
C ARG A 53 6.78 4.61 19.77
N LEU A 54 7.77 3.91 19.23
CA LEU A 54 7.66 3.04 18.04
C LEU A 54 7.27 1.59 18.35
N ALA A 55 7.31 1.20 19.63
CA ALA A 55 6.97 -0.15 20.06
C ALA A 55 5.62 -0.64 19.52
N PRO A 56 4.51 0.14 19.53
CA PRO A 56 3.24 -0.39 19.03
C PRO A 56 3.29 -0.67 17.52
N GLU A 57 3.96 0.17 16.72
CA GLU A 57 4.15 -0.08 15.29
C GLU A 57 5.02 -1.30 15.05
N LEU A 58 6.15 -1.43 15.75
CA LEU A 58 7.04 -2.59 15.63
C LEU A 58 6.35 -3.90 16.03
N LEU A 59 5.57 -3.88 17.12
CA LEU A 59 4.79 -5.04 17.55
C LEU A 59 3.70 -5.39 16.53
N ALA A 60 3.00 -4.40 15.99
CA ALA A 60 1.98 -4.61 14.97
C ALA A 60 2.58 -5.14 13.66
N LEU A 61 3.70 -4.59 13.20
CA LEU A 61 4.44 -5.10 12.03
C LEU A 61 4.90 -6.54 12.27
N THR A 62 5.51 -6.82 13.43
CA THR A 62 5.95 -8.17 13.81
C THR A 62 4.77 -9.13 13.83
N PHE A 63 3.64 -8.72 14.41
CA PHE A 63 2.42 -9.52 14.43
C PHE A 63 1.89 -9.80 13.01
N CYS A 64 1.83 -8.78 12.14
CA CYS A 64 1.43 -8.96 10.74
C CYS A 64 2.33 -9.96 10.01
N LEU A 65 3.64 -9.90 10.23
CA LEU A 65 4.59 -10.84 9.63
C LEU A 65 4.43 -12.25 10.18
N LEU A 66 4.31 -12.40 11.51
CA LEU A 66 4.08 -13.71 12.14
C LEU A 66 2.76 -14.33 11.69
N LEU A 67 1.70 -13.53 11.61
CA LEU A 67 0.40 -13.97 11.09
C LEU A 67 0.52 -14.38 9.63
N ALA A 68 1.17 -13.56 8.80
CA ALA A 68 1.37 -13.87 7.39
C ALA A 68 2.17 -15.17 7.20
N SER A 69 3.31 -15.32 7.90
CA SER A 69 4.11 -16.54 7.89
C SER A 69 3.34 -17.74 8.41
N GLY A 70 2.54 -17.59 9.46
CA GLY A 70 1.71 -18.65 10.00
C GLY A 70 0.62 -19.10 9.02
N LEU A 71 -0.08 -18.16 8.38
CA LEU A 71 -1.09 -18.46 7.36
C LEU A 71 -0.49 -19.15 6.14
N ILE A 72 0.69 -18.69 5.68
CA ILE A 72 1.44 -19.33 4.60
C ILE A 72 1.84 -20.76 4.99
N PHE A 73 2.36 -20.96 6.20
CA PHE A 73 2.75 -22.28 6.68
C PHE A 73 1.56 -23.24 6.82
N CYS A 74 0.38 -22.73 7.18
CA CYS A 74 -0.83 -23.54 7.27
C CYS A 74 -1.36 -24.00 5.90
N GLY A 75 -0.98 -23.33 4.79
CA GLY A 75 -1.29 -23.77 3.43
C GLY A 75 -2.77 -24.00 3.15
N GLN A 76 -3.65 -23.20 3.76
CA GLN A 76 -5.08 -23.23 3.44
C GLN A 76 -5.37 -22.19 2.35
N HIS A 77 -6.12 -22.60 1.32
CA HIS A 77 -6.40 -21.79 0.15
C HIS A 77 -7.89 -21.90 -0.19
N ASN A 78 -8.45 -20.84 -0.78
CA ASN A 78 -9.82 -20.88 -1.29
C ASN A 78 -9.91 -21.94 -2.40
N GLY A 79 -10.91 -22.81 -2.32
CA GLY A 79 -11.13 -23.87 -3.33
C GLY A 79 -10.34 -25.17 -3.14
N GLY A 80 -9.46 -25.28 -2.13
CA GLY A 80 -8.68 -26.50 -1.88
C GLY A 80 -9.51 -27.77 -1.66
N GLU A 81 -10.74 -27.64 -1.15
CA GLU A 81 -11.66 -28.76 -0.94
C GLU A 81 -12.32 -29.29 -2.23
N ALA A 82 -12.26 -28.52 -3.33
CA ALA A 82 -12.93 -28.84 -4.59
C ALA A 82 -11.99 -29.32 -5.69
N ILE A 83 -10.68 -29.47 -5.41
CA ILE A 83 -9.71 -29.85 -6.43
C ILE A 83 -9.91 -31.33 -6.79
N PRO A 84 -10.19 -31.65 -8.07
CA PRO A 84 -10.29 -33.04 -8.51
C PRO A 84 -8.99 -33.79 -8.20
N LYS A 85 -9.08 -35.06 -7.77
CA LYS A 85 -7.90 -35.88 -7.42
C LYS A 85 -6.85 -35.97 -8.53
N GLN A 86 -7.28 -35.83 -9.78
CA GLN A 86 -6.41 -35.81 -10.96
C GLN A 86 -5.50 -34.58 -11.03
N ASP A 87 -5.90 -33.48 -10.40
CA ASP A 87 -5.20 -32.19 -10.43
C ASP A 87 -4.39 -31.94 -9.14
N GLU A 88 -4.41 -32.87 -8.17
CA GLU A 88 -3.63 -32.77 -6.92
C GLU A 88 -2.11 -32.63 -7.16
N GLY A 89 -1.58 -33.27 -8.21
CA GLY A 89 -0.17 -33.18 -8.57
C GLY A 89 0.19 -31.78 -9.06
N LEU A 90 -0.55 -31.28 -10.05
CA LEU A 90 -0.41 -29.92 -10.57
C LEU A 90 -0.57 -28.88 -9.45
N TRP A 91 -1.53 -29.11 -8.56
CA TRP A 91 -1.75 -28.23 -7.42
C TRP A 91 -0.59 -28.23 -6.42
N LYS A 92 0.03 -29.38 -6.17
CA LYS A 92 1.25 -29.45 -5.34
C LYS A 92 2.41 -28.70 -5.98
N ASP A 93 2.55 -28.78 -7.29
CA ASP A 93 3.59 -28.06 -8.02
C ASP A 93 3.35 -26.55 -7.96
N ILE A 94 2.10 -26.10 -8.18
CA ILE A 94 1.68 -24.70 -8.01
C ILE A 94 1.97 -24.20 -6.58
N ASN A 95 1.61 -24.96 -5.54
CA ASN A 95 1.88 -24.58 -4.15
C ASN A 95 3.39 -24.56 -3.83
N ALA A 96 4.18 -25.47 -4.43
CA ALA A 96 5.63 -25.48 -4.26
C ALA A 96 6.28 -24.26 -4.92
N GLU A 97 5.65 -23.72 -5.96
CA GLU A 97 6.01 -22.48 -6.65
C GLU A 97 5.45 -21.22 -5.99
N TRP A 98 4.83 -21.32 -4.81
CA TRP A 98 4.33 -20.18 -4.03
C TRP A 98 5.27 -19.74 -2.89
N PRO A 99 6.52 -19.33 -3.14
CA PRO A 99 7.32 -18.72 -2.10
C PRO A 99 6.77 -17.33 -1.76
N ILE A 100 7.06 -16.92 -0.53
CA ILE A 100 6.67 -15.64 0.05
C ILE A 100 7.11 -14.52 -0.92
N LEU A 101 6.13 -13.73 -1.42
CA LEU A 101 6.26 -12.57 -2.33
C LEU A 101 6.45 -12.83 -3.83
N LYS A 102 6.43 -14.07 -4.33
CA LYS A 102 6.32 -14.29 -5.78
C LYS A 102 4.87 -14.33 -6.24
N THR A 103 3.99 -14.84 -5.40
CA THR A 103 2.57 -14.84 -5.72
C THR A 103 2.01 -13.45 -5.58
N ALA A 104 1.38 -13.02 -6.66
CA ALA A 104 0.72 -11.74 -6.80
C ALA A 104 -0.23 -11.49 -5.60
N ASP A 105 -0.93 -12.52 -5.15
CA ASP A 105 -1.89 -12.44 -4.06
C ASP A 105 -1.28 -12.18 -2.68
N THR A 106 -0.09 -12.74 -2.39
CA THR A 106 0.56 -12.51 -1.10
C THR A 106 1.05 -11.07 -0.96
N LEU A 107 1.44 -10.43 -2.07
CA LEU A 107 1.86 -9.03 -2.09
C LEU A 107 0.71 -8.10 -1.71
N LEU A 108 -0.46 -8.28 -2.33
CA LEU A 108 -1.63 -7.46 -2.07
C LEU A 108 -2.21 -7.73 -0.67
N GLY A 109 -2.28 -8.99 -0.25
CA GLY A 109 -2.72 -9.35 1.10
C GLY A 109 -1.82 -8.75 2.18
N LEU A 110 -0.50 -8.83 2.00
CA LEU A 110 0.47 -8.21 2.91
C LEU A 110 0.33 -6.68 2.91
N GLN A 111 0.15 -6.06 1.74
CA GLN A 111 -0.04 -4.62 1.64
C GLN A 111 -1.30 -4.15 2.39
N ALA A 112 -2.41 -4.86 2.27
CA ALA A 112 -3.63 -4.57 3.02
C ALA A 112 -3.41 -4.66 4.54
N MET A 113 -2.68 -5.68 5.01
CA MET A 113 -2.33 -5.82 6.43
C MET A 113 -1.42 -4.68 6.92
N LEU A 114 -0.37 -4.34 6.16
CA LEU A 114 0.53 -3.23 6.50
C LEU A 114 -0.21 -1.89 6.52
N ARG A 115 -1.19 -1.70 5.62
CA ARG A 115 -2.04 -0.51 5.61
C ARG A 115 -2.83 -0.39 6.92
N LEU A 116 -3.34 -1.48 7.49
CA LEU A 116 -4.00 -1.44 8.80
C LEU A 116 -3.07 -0.95 9.91
N VAL A 117 -1.81 -1.38 9.90
CA VAL A 117 -0.80 -0.90 10.87
C VAL A 117 -0.58 0.60 10.70
N LEU A 118 -0.42 1.06 9.46
CA LEU A 118 -0.28 2.48 9.14
C LEU A 118 -1.47 3.31 9.61
N LEU A 119 -2.68 2.90 9.27
CA LEU A 119 -3.91 3.61 9.61
C LEU A 119 -4.16 3.61 11.13
N SER A 120 -3.88 2.49 11.80
CA SER A 120 -3.98 2.42 13.26
C SER A 120 -3.00 3.38 13.92
N SER A 121 -1.74 3.42 13.47
CA SER A 121 -0.74 4.39 13.94
C SER A 121 -1.20 5.82 13.69
N ALA A 122 -1.74 6.11 12.50
CA ALA A 122 -2.28 7.43 12.14
C ALA A 122 -3.40 7.88 13.07
N VAL A 123 -4.35 6.98 13.38
CA VAL A 123 -5.50 7.28 14.26
C VAL A 123 -5.06 7.47 15.70
N LEU A 124 -4.18 6.60 16.21
CA LEU A 124 -3.72 6.62 17.59
C LEU A 124 -2.76 7.77 17.89
N ARG A 125 -1.86 8.12 16.95
CA ARG A 125 -0.91 9.24 17.09
C ARG A 125 -1.48 10.58 16.62
N GLY A 126 -2.50 10.58 15.77
CA GLY A 126 -3.10 11.78 15.20
C GLY A 126 -3.98 12.59 16.14
N GLY A 127 -4.07 12.25 17.44
CA GLY A 127 -4.97 12.87 18.40
C GLY A 127 -4.85 14.40 18.52
N ASP A 128 -3.62 14.94 18.49
CA ASP A 128 -3.34 16.34 18.87
C ASP A 128 -3.07 17.30 17.69
N GLN A 129 -2.92 16.80 16.45
CA GLN A 129 -2.42 17.59 15.32
C GLN A 129 -3.04 17.18 13.96
N LYS A 130 -4.37 17.03 13.93
CA LYS A 130 -5.10 16.47 12.78
C LYS A 130 -4.99 17.30 11.51
N ASP A 131 -4.96 18.62 11.62
CA ASP A 131 -4.91 19.51 10.45
C ASP A 131 -3.48 19.72 9.93
N SER A 132 -2.45 19.48 10.75
CA SER A 132 -1.04 19.63 10.38
C SER A 132 -0.41 18.33 9.84
N SER A 133 -1.09 17.18 9.92
CA SER A 133 -0.61 15.96 9.26
C SER A 133 -0.82 16.03 7.76
N ALA A 134 0.23 15.79 6.97
CA ALA A 134 0.13 15.74 5.52
C ALA A 134 -0.73 14.55 5.04
N PHE A 135 -0.92 13.52 5.88
CA PHE A 135 -1.75 12.35 5.57
C PHE A 135 -3.25 12.59 5.75
N ALA A 136 -3.65 13.56 6.57
CA ALA A 136 -5.04 13.85 6.85
C ALA A 136 -5.72 14.63 5.70
N LEU A 137 -7.05 14.74 5.73
CA LEU A 137 -7.86 15.46 4.75
C LEU A 137 -7.83 14.80 3.36
N GLU A 138 -7.31 15.46 2.33
CA GLU A 138 -7.40 15.03 0.93
C GLU A 138 -6.81 13.63 0.70
N PRO A 139 -5.57 13.30 1.13
CA PRO A 139 -4.98 11.98 0.90
C PRO A 139 -5.78 10.87 1.58
N ALA A 140 -6.13 11.05 2.86
CA ALA A 140 -7.00 10.11 3.58
C ALA A 140 -8.39 9.94 2.93
N THR A 141 -8.93 10.99 2.31
CA THR A 141 -10.23 10.92 1.63
C THR A 141 -10.14 10.14 0.32
N PHE A 142 -9.06 10.30 -0.45
CA PHE A 142 -8.81 9.48 -1.64
C PHE A 142 -8.56 8.02 -1.27
N MET A 143 -7.75 7.76 -0.23
CA MET A 143 -7.55 6.40 0.28
C MET A 143 -8.85 5.79 0.82
N LEU A 144 -9.72 6.58 1.47
CA LEU A 144 -11.06 6.13 1.87
C LEU A 144 -11.89 5.73 0.66
N ALA A 145 -11.93 6.56 -0.38
CA ALA A 145 -12.66 6.26 -1.60
C ALA A 145 -12.11 4.97 -2.24
N ALA A 146 -10.79 4.81 -2.33
CA ALA A 146 -10.15 3.63 -2.87
C ALA A 146 -10.48 2.36 -2.05
N ALA A 147 -10.40 2.43 -0.72
CA ALA A 147 -10.74 1.33 0.18
C ALA A 147 -12.22 0.93 0.07
N VAL A 148 -13.13 1.90 -0.01
CA VAL A 148 -14.56 1.64 -0.24
C VAL A 148 -14.77 1.00 -1.61
N THR A 149 -14.12 1.49 -2.66
CA THR A 149 -14.20 0.91 -4.00
C THR A 149 -13.69 -0.54 -4.00
N ARG A 150 -12.58 -0.85 -3.33
CA ARG A 150 -12.07 -2.22 -3.18
C ARG A 150 -13.01 -3.11 -2.38
N ALA A 151 -13.55 -2.62 -1.26
CA ALA A 151 -14.52 -3.37 -0.48
C ALA A 151 -15.77 -3.69 -1.31
N VAL A 152 -16.30 -2.72 -2.07
CA VAL A 152 -17.43 -2.94 -2.98
C VAL A 152 -17.08 -3.92 -4.09
N LEU A 153 -15.90 -3.78 -4.71
CA LEU A 153 -15.40 -4.73 -5.71
C LEU A 153 -15.40 -6.16 -5.17
N LEU A 154 -14.81 -6.39 -4.00
CA LEU A 154 -14.71 -7.72 -3.39
C LEU A 154 -16.06 -8.27 -2.92
N LEU A 155 -16.98 -7.41 -2.45
CA LEU A 155 -18.33 -7.82 -2.04
C LEU A 155 -19.22 -8.21 -3.22
N LEU A 156 -19.04 -7.57 -4.38
CA LEU A 156 -19.83 -7.84 -5.58
C LEU A 156 -19.19 -8.88 -6.50
N SER A 157 -17.87 -9.04 -6.43
CA SER A 157 -17.14 -10.00 -7.24
C SER A 157 -17.44 -11.43 -6.81
N PRO A 158 -17.66 -12.35 -7.77
CA PRO A 158 -17.48 -13.77 -7.54
C PRO A 158 -16.11 -14.07 -6.93
N TRP A 159 -16.02 -15.16 -6.15
CA TRP A 159 -14.83 -15.56 -5.40
C TRP A 159 -13.64 -15.95 -6.28
N ASP A 160 -13.84 -16.16 -7.57
CA ASP A 160 -12.85 -16.65 -8.53
C ASP A 160 -12.34 -15.57 -9.50
N VAL A 161 -12.74 -14.30 -9.32
CA VAL A 161 -12.36 -13.20 -10.23
C VAL A 161 -11.41 -12.20 -9.58
N TYR A 162 -11.87 -11.47 -8.55
CA TYR A 162 -11.07 -10.40 -7.89
C TYR A 162 -10.65 -10.73 -6.46
N HIS A 163 -11.06 -11.88 -5.92
CA HIS A 163 -10.54 -12.31 -4.64
C HIS A 163 -9.14 -12.84 -4.85
N LEU A 164 -8.25 -12.45 -3.94
CA LEU A 164 -6.89 -12.94 -3.93
C LEU A 164 -6.90 -14.43 -3.64
N ASP A 165 -6.14 -15.22 -4.39
CA ASP A 165 -5.96 -16.63 -4.10
C ASP A 165 -4.81 -16.87 -3.10
N GLY A 166 -4.72 -18.09 -2.57
CA GLY A 166 -3.63 -18.47 -1.68
C GLY A 166 -3.79 -18.04 -0.20
N PRO A 167 -2.70 -18.17 0.59
CA PRO A 167 -2.77 -18.21 2.06
C PRO A 167 -3.08 -16.86 2.73
N LEU A 168 -2.78 -15.75 2.05
CA LEU A 168 -3.15 -14.39 2.49
C LEU A 168 -4.36 -13.84 1.73
N GLY A 169 -4.98 -14.68 0.91
CA GLY A 169 -6.07 -14.32 0.04
C GLY A 169 -7.46 -14.40 0.68
N GLY A 170 -8.48 -14.34 -0.17
CA GLY A 170 -9.89 -14.49 0.20
C GLY A 170 -10.39 -13.44 1.17
N ALA A 171 -11.09 -13.93 2.20
CA ALA A 171 -11.78 -13.09 3.17
C ALA A 171 -10.83 -12.20 3.99
N LEU A 172 -9.54 -12.51 4.07
CA LEU A 172 -8.57 -11.69 4.80
C LEU A 172 -8.43 -10.30 4.16
N ASN A 173 -8.29 -10.24 2.83
CA ASN A 173 -8.17 -8.99 2.10
C ASN A 173 -9.44 -8.13 2.26
N LEU A 174 -10.61 -8.75 2.07
CA LEU A 174 -11.89 -8.08 2.29
C LEU A 174 -12.02 -7.58 3.74
N GLY A 175 -11.68 -8.42 4.72
CA GLY A 175 -11.70 -8.07 6.14
C GLY A 175 -10.78 -6.88 6.44
N ALA A 176 -9.59 -6.86 5.85
CA ALA A 176 -8.65 -5.76 5.99
C ALA A 176 -9.21 -4.45 5.41
N GLU A 177 -9.81 -4.47 4.22
CA GLU A 177 -10.45 -3.28 3.65
C GLU A 177 -11.62 -2.80 4.50
N LEU A 178 -12.47 -3.70 5.00
CA LEU A 178 -13.60 -3.34 5.87
C LEU A 178 -13.15 -2.73 7.21
N VAL A 179 -12.01 -3.16 7.77
CA VAL A 179 -11.42 -2.56 8.97
C VAL A 179 -10.72 -1.24 8.65
N ALA A 180 -10.13 -1.08 7.46
CA ALA A 180 -9.50 0.16 7.03
C ALA A 180 -10.51 1.30 6.88
N VAL A 181 -11.72 1.02 6.37
CA VAL A 181 -12.78 2.02 6.14
C VAL A 181 -13.09 2.88 7.38
N PRO A 182 -13.44 2.35 8.58
CA PRO A 182 -13.73 3.19 9.74
C PRO A 182 -12.53 4.01 10.21
N LEU A 183 -11.30 3.49 10.10
CA LEU A 183 -10.09 4.25 10.41
C LEU A 183 -9.90 5.42 9.44
N LEU A 184 -10.12 5.18 8.15
CA LEU A 184 -10.05 6.19 7.09
C LEU A 184 -11.17 7.22 7.21
N ILE A 185 -12.40 6.83 7.57
CA ILE A 185 -13.48 7.78 7.89
C ILE A 185 -13.04 8.72 9.01
N TRP A 186 -12.42 8.18 10.06
CA TRP A 186 -11.92 9.01 11.16
C TRP A 186 -10.84 10.00 10.72
N LEU A 187 -9.92 9.59 9.85
CA LEU A 187 -8.85 10.45 9.32
C LEU A 187 -9.38 11.47 8.29
N ALA A 188 -10.40 11.12 7.52
CA ALA A 188 -11.01 11.95 6.49
C ALA A 188 -12.09 12.90 7.02
N ARG A 189 -12.58 12.72 8.26
CA ARG A 189 -13.71 13.50 8.83
C ARG A 189 -13.56 15.02 8.74
N GLY A 190 -12.33 15.53 8.81
CA GLY A 190 -12.03 16.96 8.70
C GLY A 190 -12.38 17.56 7.33
N MET A 191 -12.49 16.72 6.29
CA MET A 191 -12.83 17.12 4.93
C MET A 191 -14.23 17.77 4.86
N LEU A 192 -15.19 17.29 5.65
CA LEU A 192 -16.55 17.84 5.67
C LEU A 192 -16.60 19.29 6.18
N SER A 193 -15.68 19.64 7.08
CA SER A 193 -15.52 21.00 7.60
C SER A 193 -14.53 21.86 6.80
N ALA A 194 -13.80 21.28 5.84
CA ALA A 194 -12.71 21.96 5.12
C ALA A 194 -13.21 22.97 4.05
N GLY A 195 -14.52 23.02 3.81
CA GLY A 195 -15.18 23.97 2.92
C GLY A 195 -15.51 23.40 1.53
N TRP A 196 -16.47 24.03 0.86
CA TRP A 196 -17.04 23.54 -0.41
C TRP A 196 -16.01 23.44 -1.54
N ALA A 197 -15.01 24.33 -1.57
CA ALA A 197 -14.01 24.36 -2.63
C ALA A 197 -13.15 23.08 -2.65
N ARG A 198 -12.76 22.57 -1.48
CA ARG A 198 -11.99 21.33 -1.35
C ARG A 198 -12.83 20.10 -1.69
N LEU A 199 -14.09 20.09 -1.26
CA LEU A 199 -15.06 19.05 -1.63
C LEU A 199 -15.28 19.03 -3.16
N ALA A 200 -15.40 20.20 -3.78
CA ALA A 200 -15.52 20.33 -5.23
C ALA A 200 -14.27 19.83 -5.95
N SER A 201 -13.06 20.17 -5.48
CA SER A 201 -11.82 19.66 -6.09
C SER A 201 -11.71 18.14 -5.97
N LEU A 202 -12.11 17.56 -4.83
CA LEU A 202 -12.14 16.12 -4.65
C LEU A 202 -13.14 15.47 -5.61
N ALA A 203 -14.36 16.00 -5.72
CA ALA A 203 -15.38 15.49 -6.63
C ALA A 203 -14.95 15.56 -8.10
N ILE A 204 -14.33 16.66 -8.52
CA ILE A 204 -13.79 16.83 -9.87
C ILE A 204 -12.68 15.81 -10.13
N ALA A 205 -11.70 15.69 -9.21
CA ALA A 205 -10.61 14.75 -9.34
C ALA A 205 -11.10 13.29 -9.39
N SER A 206 -12.00 12.89 -8.50
CA SER A 206 -12.58 11.54 -8.51
C SER A 206 -13.37 11.26 -9.79
N THR A 207 -14.10 12.25 -10.32
CA THR A 207 -14.82 12.11 -11.60
C THR A 207 -13.85 11.94 -12.77
N ALA A 208 -12.76 12.71 -12.79
CA ALA A 208 -11.73 12.57 -13.83
C ALA A 208 -11.06 11.20 -13.76
N VAL A 209 -10.73 10.73 -12.56
CA VAL A 209 -10.17 9.39 -12.32
C VAL A 209 -11.14 8.29 -12.77
N LEU A 210 -12.45 8.44 -12.49
CA LEU A 210 -13.47 7.50 -12.97
C LEU A 210 -13.57 7.48 -14.50
N ALA A 211 -13.49 8.64 -15.15
CA ALA A 211 -13.50 8.72 -16.61
C ALA A 211 -12.30 7.98 -17.23
N VAL A 212 -11.12 8.10 -16.60
CA VAL A 212 -9.94 7.32 -17.00
C VAL A 212 -10.20 5.82 -16.81
N ALA A 213 -10.67 5.39 -15.64
CA ALA A 213 -10.97 3.98 -15.36
C ALA A 213 -12.00 3.38 -16.34
N LEU A 214 -13.01 4.15 -16.75
CA LEU A 214 -13.99 3.74 -17.75
C LEU A 214 -13.38 3.56 -19.15
N SER A 215 -12.38 4.36 -19.50
CA SER A 215 -11.71 4.29 -20.81
C SER A 215 -10.58 3.25 -20.87
N GLN A 216 -9.95 2.96 -19.73
CA GLN A 216 -8.77 2.10 -19.57
C GLN A 216 -9.13 0.89 -18.72
N ARG A 217 -9.88 -0.05 -19.31
CA ARG A 217 -10.52 -1.14 -18.57
C ARG A 217 -9.92 -2.49 -18.93
N LEU A 218 -9.65 -3.31 -17.91
CA LEU A 218 -9.33 -4.72 -18.09
C LEU A 218 -10.56 -5.53 -18.55
N ALA A 219 -10.35 -6.78 -18.92
CA ALA A 219 -11.40 -7.75 -19.23
C ALA A 219 -11.16 -9.02 -18.41
N LEU A 220 -11.12 -8.88 -17.08
CA LEU A 220 -10.98 -10.01 -16.16
C LEU A 220 -12.34 -10.58 -15.78
N ALA A 221 -13.33 -9.70 -15.59
CA ALA A 221 -14.69 -10.12 -15.31
C ALA A 221 -15.37 -10.72 -16.54
N ASP A 222 -16.30 -11.65 -16.29
CA ASP A 222 -17.15 -12.22 -17.32
C ASP A 222 -18.00 -11.14 -18.03
N PRO A 223 -18.40 -11.37 -19.29
CA PRO A 223 -19.31 -10.49 -20.01
C PRO A 223 -20.57 -10.16 -19.20
N GLY A 224 -20.91 -8.88 -19.09
CA GLY A 224 -22.01 -8.37 -18.26
C GLY A 224 -21.62 -7.99 -16.82
N SER A 225 -20.40 -8.30 -16.38
CA SER A 225 -19.85 -7.89 -15.08
C SER A 225 -18.68 -6.92 -15.21
N GLU A 226 -18.59 -6.19 -16.33
CA GLU A 226 -17.43 -5.36 -16.65
C GLU A 226 -17.28 -4.14 -15.72
N TYR A 227 -18.31 -3.84 -14.92
CA TYR A 227 -18.24 -2.82 -13.87
C TYR A 227 -17.19 -3.19 -12.81
N LEU A 228 -16.89 -4.47 -12.59
CA LEU A 228 -15.86 -4.92 -11.67
C LEU A 228 -14.46 -4.48 -12.15
N ASP A 229 -14.19 -4.59 -13.45
CA ASP A 229 -12.92 -4.12 -14.05
C ASP A 229 -12.73 -2.60 -13.93
N VAL A 230 -13.85 -1.86 -14.01
CA VAL A 230 -13.86 -0.41 -13.75
C VAL A 230 -13.55 -0.12 -12.29
N LEU A 231 -14.21 -0.81 -11.35
CA LEU A 231 -13.99 -0.61 -9.92
C LEU A 231 -12.53 -0.93 -9.52
N PHE A 232 -11.96 -2.01 -10.06
CA PHE A 232 -10.55 -2.35 -9.84
C PHE A 232 -9.64 -1.20 -10.28
N SER A 233 -9.75 -0.79 -11.55
CA SER A 233 -8.94 0.28 -12.13
C SER A 233 -9.15 1.62 -11.41
N PHE A 234 -10.40 1.92 -11.06
CA PHE A 234 -10.77 3.13 -10.35
C PHE A 234 -10.14 3.20 -8.96
N SER A 235 -10.12 2.09 -8.21
CA SER A 235 -9.52 2.06 -6.88
C SER A 235 -8.02 2.34 -6.90
N MET A 236 -7.28 1.80 -7.88
CA MET A 236 -5.86 2.07 -8.05
C MET A 236 -5.60 3.53 -8.39
N LEU A 237 -6.34 4.07 -9.36
CA LEU A 237 -6.17 5.47 -9.75
C LEU A 237 -6.57 6.46 -8.63
N LEU A 238 -7.47 6.06 -7.72
CA LEU A 238 -7.75 6.83 -6.51
C LEU A 238 -6.59 6.81 -5.51
N ASP A 239 -5.88 5.68 -5.36
CA ASP A 239 -4.65 5.63 -4.55
C ASP A 239 -3.56 6.54 -5.15
N LEU A 240 -3.37 6.53 -6.48
CA LEU A 240 -2.49 7.47 -7.18
C LEU A 240 -2.85 8.94 -6.88
N ALA A 241 -4.14 9.28 -6.93
CA ALA A 241 -4.60 10.63 -6.57
C ALA A 241 -4.28 10.94 -5.11
N GLY A 242 -4.49 9.99 -4.19
CA GLY A 242 -4.12 10.10 -2.79
C GLY A 242 -2.63 10.37 -2.58
N ALA A 243 -1.76 9.63 -3.27
CA ALA A 243 -0.30 9.79 -3.23
C ALA A 243 0.12 11.18 -3.76
N ALA A 244 -0.49 11.65 -4.84
CA ALA A 244 -0.22 12.98 -5.40
C ALA A 244 -0.61 14.09 -4.41
N TRP A 245 -1.78 13.99 -3.78
CA TRP A 245 -2.21 14.94 -2.76
C TRP A 245 -1.33 14.89 -1.51
N PHE A 246 -0.84 13.71 -1.13
CA PHE A 246 0.08 13.56 -0.01
C PHE A 246 1.38 14.33 -0.26
N LEU A 247 1.95 14.23 -1.46
CA LEU A 247 3.12 15.00 -1.86
C LEU A 247 2.83 16.51 -1.83
N ILE A 248 1.72 16.95 -2.42
CA ILE A 248 1.31 18.36 -2.41
C ILE A 248 1.22 18.89 -0.97
N ARG A 249 0.62 18.11 -0.06
CA ARG A 249 0.51 18.49 1.36
C ARG A 249 1.87 18.52 2.06
N CYS A 250 2.77 17.57 1.78
CA CYS A 250 4.13 17.62 2.31
C CYS A 250 4.85 18.91 1.88
N CYS A 251 4.74 19.29 0.61
CA CYS A 251 5.30 20.54 0.09
C CYS A 251 4.67 21.78 0.74
N ALA A 252 3.33 21.79 0.91
CA ALA A 252 2.61 22.94 1.45
C ALA A 252 2.85 23.16 2.95
N LEU A 253 3.00 22.08 3.72
CA LEU A 253 3.21 22.16 5.18
C LEU A 253 4.67 22.45 5.53
N GLY A 254 5.63 22.02 4.71
CA GLY A 254 7.06 22.23 4.95
C GLY A 254 7.49 21.75 6.34
N SER A 255 8.14 22.62 7.11
CA SER A 255 8.62 22.32 8.47
C SER A 255 7.50 22.10 9.49
N ASN A 256 6.23 22.46 9.19
CA ASN A 256 5.12 22.26 10.11
C ASN A 256 4.60 20.80 10.14
N ALA A 257 5.04 19.95 9.20
CA ALA A 257 4.63 18.54 9.13
C ALA A 257 5.39 17.62 10.10
N ARG A 258 6.17 18.17 11.04
CA ARG A 258 7.04 17.41 11.97
C ARG A 258 6.25 16.70 13.05
N SER A 259 5.66 15.56 12.71
CA SER A 259 5.14 14.60 13.68
C SER A 259 5.86 13.27 13.57
N SER A 260 5.97 12.55 14.69
CA SER A 260 6.53 11.19 14.70
C SER A 260 5.75 10.24 13.78
N PHE A 261 4.44 10.46 13.63
CA PHE A 261 3.64 9.71 12.66
C PHE A 261 4.09 9.99 11.22
N MET A 262 4.31 11.26 10.86
CA MET A 262 4.77 11.61 9.51
C MET A 262 6.13 10.98 9.19
N ALA A 263 7.06 10.94 10.14
CA ALA A 263 8.34 10.26 9.97
C ALA A 263 8.14 8.77 9.64
N TYR A 264 7.25 8.07 10.34
CA TYR A 264 6.90 6.69 10.01
C TYR A 264 6.20 6.56 8.64
N ALA A 265 5.20 7.39 8.37
CA ALA A 265 4.36 7.30 7.18
C ALA A 265 5.15 7.49 5.88
N VAL A 266 6.09 8.44 5.81
CA VAL A 266 6.86 8.70 4.58
C VAL A 266 7.80 7.55 4.19
N PHE A 267 8.10 6.61 5.08
CA PHE A 267 8.85 5.39 4.74
C PHE A 267 7.95 4.15 4.60
N ALA A 268 6.88 4.08 5.39
CA ALA A 268 5.94 2.98 5.31
C ALA A 268 5.14 2.99 4.00
N LEU A 269 4.68 4.15 3.53
CA LEU A 269 3.87 4.28 2.32
C LEU A 269 4.61 3.84 1.03
N PRO A 270 5.86 4.27 0.74
CA PRO A 270 6.59 3.76 -0.40
C PRO A 270 6.78 2.24 -0.37
N ALA A 271 7.04 1.68 0.81
CA ALA A 271 7.22 0.24 0.97
C ALA A 271 5.92 -0.53 0.70
N GLN A 272 4.77 0.01 1.15
CA GLN A 272 3.46 -0.56 0.87
C GLN A 272 3.15 -0.52 -0.64
N GLU A 273 3.32 0.64 -1.29
CA GLU A 273 3.02 0.74 -2.72
C GLU A 273 4.03 0.02 -3.60
N LEU A 274 5.25 -0.24 -3.11
CA LEU A 274 6.19 -1.09 -3.82
C LEU A 274 5.65 -2.53 -3.97
N LEU A 275 4.90 -3.03 -2.98
CA LEU A 275 4.27 -4.35 -3.09
C LEU A 275 3.21 -4.36 -4.20
N VAL A 276 2.42 -3.30 -4.32
CA VAL A 276 1.42 -3.13 -5.39
C VAL A 276 2.10 -2.98 -6.75
N ALA A 277 3.18 -2.20 -6.83
CA ALA A 277 3.94 -2.04 -8.06
C ALA A 277 4.57 -3.36 -8.52
N ILE A 278 5.18 -4.13 -7.61
CA ILE A 278 5.70 -5.46 -7.93
C ILE A 278 4.58 -6.36 -8.43
N PHE A 279 3.44 -6.41 -7.73
CA PHE A 279 2.25 -7.14 -8.16
C PHE A 279 1.86 -6.78 -9.61
N MET A 280 1.66 -5.49 -9.89
CA MET A 280 1.21 -5.03 -11.20
C MET A 280 2.19 -5.34 -12.33
N LEU A 281 3.48 -5.42 -12.02
CA LEU A 281 4.53 -5.71 -13.00
C LEU A 281 4.74 -7.21 -13.22
N SER A 282 4.36 -8.07 -12.26
CA SER A 282 4.62 -9.51 -12.30
C SER A 282 3.39 -10.37 -12.56
N SER A 283 2.18 -9.89 -12.29
CA SER A 283 0.97 -10.73 -12.24
C SER A 283 0.42 -11.19 -13.58
N TRP A 284 0.89 -10.62 -14.70
CA TRP A 284 0.26 -10.81 -16.01
C TRP A 284 0.95 -11.82 -16.92
N GLY A 285 2.02 -12.49 -16.45
CA GLY A 285 2.71 -13.55 -17.21
C GLY A 285 3.53 -13.09 -18.42
N GLU A 286 3.51 -11.80 -18.73
CA GLU A 286 4.27 -11.17 -19.81
C GLU A 286 5.29 -10.16 -19.25
N ALA A 287 6.21 -9.68 -20.09
CA ALA A 287 7.15 -8.66 -19.66
C ALA A 287 6.42 -7.34 -19.28
N PRO A 288 6.97 -6.53 -18.36
CA PRO A 288 6.39 -5.24 -17.99
C PRO A 288 5.99 -4.38 -19.21
N PHE A 289 4.84 -3.73 -19.10
CA PHE A 289 4.20 -2.89 -20.12
C PHE A 289 3.79 -3.60 -21.41
N GLN A 290 3.82 -4.93 -21.44
CA GLN A 290 3.21 -5.70 -22.52
C GLN A 290 1.74 -5.98 -22.22
N GLU A 291 0.92 -5.88 -23.25
CA GLU A 291 -0.52 -6.06 -23.15
C GLU A 291 -0.87 -7.54 -23.42
N VAL A 292 -1.54 -8.19 -22.47
CA VAL A 292 -2.19 -9.49 -22.72
C VAL A 292 -3.50 -9.19 -23.42
N THR A 293 -3.53 -9.31 -24.75
CA THR A 293 -4.67 -8.88 -25.58
C THR A 293 -6.02 -9.47 -25.16
N ALA A 294 -6.02 -10.70 -24.63
CA ALA A 294 -7.22 -11.37 -24.11
C ALA A 294 -7.83 -10.68 -22.87
N LEU A 295 -7.03 -9.93 -22.11
CA LEU A 295 -7.40 -9.26 -20.87
C LEU A 295 -7.60 -7.74 -21.06
N VAL A 296 -7.50 -7.25 -22.29
CA VAL A 296 -7.76 -5.84 -22.61
C VAL A 296 -9.23 -5.65 -22.95
N GLY A 297 -9.97 -4.98 -22.06
CA GLY A 297 -11.37 -4.64 -22.31
C GLY A 297 -11.55 -3.36 -23.13
N SER A 298 -10.77 -2.32 -22.80
CA SER A 298 -10.78 -1.03 -23.52
C SER A 298 -9.49 -0.25 -23.27
N GLY A 299 -8.99 0.44 -24.30
CA GLY A 299 -7.83 1.31 -24.18
C GLY A 299 -6.52 0.54 -23.95
N ARG A 300 -5.71 1.02 -23.01
CA ARG A 300 -4.37 0.51 -22.64
C ARG A 300 -4.26 0.32 -21.13
N PRO A 301 -5.09 -0.54 -20.52
CA PRO A 301 -5.23 -0.66 -19.08
C PRO A 301 -3.91 -1.07 -18.40
N PHE A 302 -3.17 -2.01 -18.99
CA PHE A 302 -1.87 -2.46 -18.48
C PHE A 302 -0.88 -1.31 -18.31
N LEU A 303 -0.70 -0.50 -19.36
CA LEU A 303 0.21 0.64 -19.33
C LEU A 303 -0.20 1.62 -18.23
N VAL A 304 -1.49 1.95 -18.15
CA VAL A 304 -1.99 2.95 -17.20
C VAL A 304 -1.87 2.45 -15.76
N LEU A 305 -2.28 1.23 -15.47
CA LEU A 305 -2.24 0.69 -14.11
C LEU A 305 -0.81 0.42 -13.62
N GLN A 306 0.06 -0.12 -14.48
CA GLN A 306 1.48 -0.33 -14.13
C GLN A 306 2.22 1.00 -13.95
N ALA A 307 2.00 1.97 -14.83
CA ALA A 307 2.58 3.30 -14.68
C ALA A 307 2.07 4.00 -13.41
N SER A 308 0.79 3.84 -13.07
CA SER A 308 0.20 4.41 -11.86
C SER A 308 0.84 3.83 -10.60
N ALA A 309 0.98 2.51 -10.51
CA ALA A 309 1.59 1.86 -9.36
C ALA A 309 3.07 2.29 -9.17
N ILE A 310 3.84 2.42 -10.26
CA ILE A 310 5.21 2.95 -10.19
C ILE A 310 5.21 4.43 -9.76
N ALA A 311 4.28 5.22 -10.31
CA ALA A 311 4.17 6.64 -9.98
C ALA A 311 3.81 6.86 -8.51
N GLU A 312 2.95 6.02 -7.91
CA GLU A 312 2.63 6.04 -6.48
C GLU A 312 3.89 5.89 -5.61
N VAL A 313 4.73 4.89 -5.91
CA VAL A 313 6.02 4.69 -5.23
C VAL A 313 6.89 5.95 -5.37
N GLY A 314 7.00 6.50 -6.59
CA GLY A 314 7.77 7.70 -6.87
C GLY A 314 7.27 8.93 -6.10
N LEU A 315 5.95 9.12 -6.01
CA LEU A 315 5.31 10.24 -5.29
C LEU A 315 5.54 10.13 -3.78
N TYR A 316 5.43 8.94 -3.20
CA TYR A 316 5.71 8.74 -1.79
C TYR A 316 7.21 8.89 -1.46
N LEU A 317 8.11 8.40 -2.32
CA LEU A 317 9.55 8.64 -2.17
C LEU A 317 9.89 10.14 -2.25
N ALA A 318 9.30 10.86 -3.20
CA ALA A 318 9.45 12.31 -3.29
C ALA A 318 8.95 13.01 -2.02
N SER A 319 7.85 12.52 -1.43
CA SER A 319 7.30 13.04 -0.17
C SER A 319 8.28 12.83 0.99
N ALA A 320 8.98 11.68 1.04
CA ALA A 320 10.04 11.41 2.01
C ALA A 320 11.23 12.37 1.85
N VAL A 321 11.64 12.67 0.62
CA VAL A 321 12.69 13.65 0.34
C VAL A 321 12.28 15.05 0.82
N VAL A 322 11.05 15.48 0.51
CA VAL A 322 10.53 16.79 0.97
C VAL A 322 10.47 16.87 2.49
N PHE A 323 10.00 15.81 3.15
CA PHE A 323 9.93 15.74 4.60
C PHE A 323 11.31 15.82 5.26
N THR A 324 12.27 15.01 4.80
CA THR A 324 13.64 14.98 5.34
C THR A 324 14.36 16.31 5.11
N ALA A 325 14.21 16.93 3.95
CA ALA A 325 14.73 18.27 3.68
C ALA A 325 14.12 19.32 4.63
N SER A 326 12.80 19.29 4.82
CA SER A 326 12.08 20.22 5.73
C SER A 326 12.49 20.06 7.19
N VAL A 327 12.82 18.84 7.61
CA VAL A 327 13.41 18.54 8.92
C VAL A 327 14.79 19.17 9.03
N GLN A 328 15.65 18.98 8.03
CA GLN A 328 17.02 19.51 8.08
C GLN A 328 17.01 21.05 8.13
N PHE A 329 16.23 21.71 7.27
CA PHE A 329 16.23 23.17 7.19
C PHE A 329 15.89 23.84 8.51
N ALA A 330 14.84 23.41 9.20
CA ALA A 330 14.52 24.07 10.46
C ALA A 330 15.35 23.57 11.66
N LYS A 331 16.16 22.51 11.53
CA LYS A 331 17.26 22.28 12.49
C LYS A 331 18.34 23.33 12.32
N ASP A 332 18.73 23.61 11.08
CA ASP A 332 19.71 24.66 10.78
C ASP A 332 19.20 26.04 11.23
N ASP A 333 17.89 26.33 11.09
CA ASP A 333 17.30 27.57 11.60
C ASP A 333 17.27 27.63 13.12
N GLU A 334 16.99 26.51 13.82
CA GLU A 334 17.05 26.43 15.30
C GLU A 334 18.48 26.65 15.80
N GLU A 335 19.49 26.03 15.17
CA GLU A 335 20.90 26.22 15.51
C GLU A 335 21.35 27.67 15.29
N ARG A 336 20.91 28.32 14.21
CA ARG A 336 21.19 29.74 13.95
C ARG A 336 20.45 30.68 14.90
N ALA A 337 19.24 30.32 15.30
CA ALA A 337 18.42 31.13 16.20
C ALA A 337 18.87 31.05 17.66
N THR A 338 19.63 30.00 18.03
CA THR A 338 20.18 29.85 19.38
C THR A 338 21.21 30.96 19.62
N PRO A 339 20.90 31.98 20.43
CA PRO A 339 21.78 33.14 20.53
C PRO A 339 23.10 32.76 21.20
N LEU A 340 24.20 33.31 20.68
CA LEU A 340 25.58 33.24 21.22
C LEU A 340 25.70 33.52 22.73
N PHE A 341 24.65 34.08 23.36
CA PHE A 341 24.56 34.34 24.79
C PHE A 341 24.46 33.09 25.68
N ALA A 342 24.27 31.89 25.14
CA ALA A 342 24.34 30.64 25.91
C ALA A 342 25.77 30.07 26.05
N GLN A 343 26.78 30.72 25.47
CA GLN A 343 28.20 30.31 25.53
C GLN A 343 29.09 31.23 26.38
N LEU A 344 28.50 32.18 27.12
CA LEU A 344 29.17 33.00 28.15
C LEU A 344 28.71 32.59 29.54
#